data_AF-A0A1Q9UVD9-F1
#
_entry.id   AF-A0A1Q9UVD9-F1
#
_cell.length_a   1.000
_cell.length_b   1.000
_cell.length_c   1.000
_cell.angle_alpha   90.00
_cell.angle_beta   90.00
_cell.angle_gamma   90.00
#
_symmetry.space_group_name_H-M   'P 1'
#
loop_
_entity.id
_entity.type
_entity.pdbx_description
1 polymer ?
#
loop_
_entity_poly.entity_id
_entity_poly.type
_entity_poly.pdbx_seq_one_letter_code
_entity_poly.pdbx_strand_id
1 'polypeptide(L)'
;MTTQTALREDTFRETPDGFTLLASRCHHCGHVSFPPATLCVACRAEALKPIDLGGRAELLCSTTVHMPSEHFAAGYTVGYVTMPGGQRIFTPLAPADDTPLTPGMPLKLEIAAMWQDDGTDIVAHRFVPDPA
;
A
#
# COMPACT_ATOMS: atom_id res chain seq x y z
N MET A 1 15.25 -10.73 -18.63
CA MET A 1 14.24 -9.71 -18.24
C MET A 1 13.26 -10.45 -17.36
N THR A 2 13.21 -10.13 -16.07
CA THR A 2 12.29 -10.79 -15.12
C THR A 2 10.88 -10.32 -15.43
N THR A 3 9.96 -11.25 -15.68
CA THR A 3 8.53 -10.94 -15.85
C THR A 3 7.98 -10.49 -14.50
N GLN A 4 7.16 -9.45 -14.46
CA GLN A 4 6.54 -8.95 -13.23
C GLN A 4 5.02 -8.92 -13.37
N THR A 5 4.32 -9.36 -12.33
CA THR A 5 2.85 -9.37 -12.27
C THR A 5 2.40 -8.76 -10.94
N ALA A 6 1.43 -7.86 -10.97
CA ALA A 6 0.88 -7.29 -9.75
C ALA A 6 0.09 -8.33 -8.96
N LEU A 7 0.32 -8.42 -7.65
CA LEU A 7 -0.47 -9.27 -6.75
C LEU A 7 -1.97 -8.98 -6.85
N ARG A 8 -2.30 -7.69 -6.97
CA ARG A 8 -3.68 -7.24 -7.20
C ARG A 8 -3.66 -6.15 -8.24
N GLU A 9 -4.29 -6.43 -9.37
CA GLU A 9 -4.54 -5.44 -10.43
C GLU A 9 -5.25 -4.20 -9.86
N ASP A 10 -5.03 -3.06 -10.51
CA ASP A 10 -5.65 -1.77 -10.16
C ASP A 10 -5.41 -1.28 -8.71
N THR A 11 -4.36 -1.75 -8.03
CA THR A 11 -4.01 -1.26 -6.68
C THR A 11 -3.09 -0.04 -6.73
N PHE A 12 -2.28 0.06 -7.78
CA PHE A 12 -1.35 1.16 -8.01
C PHE A 12 -1.18 1.41 -9.50
N ARG A 13 -0.66 2.58 -9.84
CA ARG A 13 -0.21 2.90 -11.21
C ARG A 13 1.02 3.79 -11.18
N GLU A 14 1.81 3.74 -12.24
CA GLU A 14 2.89 4.69 -12.48
C GLU A 14 2.32 6.01 -13.00
N THR A 15 2.87 7.12 -12.52
CA THR A 15 2.57 8.48 -12.98
C THR A 15 3.89 9.22 -13.24
N PRO A 16 3.88 10.39 -13.90
CA PRO A 16 5.10 11.17 -14.10
C PRO A 16 5.84 11.53 -12.80
N ASP A 17 5.11 11.62 -11.69
CA ASP A 17 5.65 11.97 -10.36
C ASP A 17 5.99 10.73 -9.51
N GLY A 18 5.94 9.53 -10.10
CA GLY A 18 6.15 8.25 -9.44
C GLY A 18 4.87 7.43 -9.27
N PHE A 19 4.94 6.35 -8.49
CA PHE A 19 3.78 5.49 -8.26
C PHE A 19 2.74 6.16 -7.35
N THR A 20 1.47 5.83 -7.57
CA THR A 20 0.34 6.22 -6.72
C THR A 20 -0.52 5.02 -6.38
N LEU A 21 -1.07 4.99 -5.17
CA LEU A 21 -2.11 4.03 -4.80
C LEU A 21 -3.47 4.46 -5.38
N LEU A 22 -4.18 3.50 -5.95
CA LEU A 22 -5.51 3.69 -6.51
C LEU A 22 -6.58 3.33 -5.48
N ALA A 23 -7.61 4.15 -5.36
CA ALA A 23 -8.75 3.91 -4.49
C ALA A 23 -10.05 4.32 -5.19
N SER A 24 -11.18 4.06 -4.54
CA SER A 24 -12.49 4.48 -5.02
C SER A 24 -13.17 5.40 -4.01
N ARG A 25 -13.72 6.54 -4.46
CA ARG A 25 -14.52 7.45 -3.64
C ARG A 25 -15.99 7.37 -4.03
N CYS A 26 -16.86 7.11 -3.06
CA CYS A 26 -18.29 7.11 -3.25
C CYS A 26 -18.81 8.53 -3.56
N HIS A 27 -19.62 8.65 -4.62
CA HIS A 27 -20.28 9.92 -4.98
C HIS A 27 -21.33 10.37 -3.97
N HIS A 28 -21.97 9.43 -3.27
CA HIS A 28 -23.08 9.72 -2.36
C HIS A 28 -22.61 10.18 -0.97
N CYS A 29 -21.73 9.40 -0.33
CA CYS A 29 -21.31 9.67 1.05
C CYS A 29 -19.84 10.11 1.18
N GLY A 30 -19.08 10.15 0.08
CA GLY A 30 -17.68 10.55 0.09
C GLY A 30 -16.70 9.53 0.69
N HIS A 31 -17.19 8.37 1.17
CA HIS A 31 -16.34 7.30 1.71
C HIS A 31 -15.31 6.85 0.68
N VAL A 32 -14.07 6.68 1.14
CA VAL A 32 -12.94 6.21 0.33
C VAL A 32 -12.62 4.78 0.72
N SER A 33 -12.59 3.90 -0.27
CA SER A 33 -12.23 2.49 -0.11
C SER A 33 -10.92 2.21 -0.84
N PHE A 34 -10.01 1.55 -0.13
CA PHE A 34 -8.80 0.98 -0.67
C PHE A 34 -8.75 -0.51 -0.30
N PRO A 35 -8.44 -1.42 -1.26
CA PRO A 35 -8.27 -1.17 -2.70
C PRO A 35 -9.55 -0.63 -3.37
N PRO A 36 -9.52 -0.23 -4.67
CA PRO A 36 -10.72 0.22 -5.36
C PRO A 36 -11.84 -0.83 -5.26
N ALA A 37 -13.05 -0.33 -5.04
CA ALA A 37 -14.24 -1.14 -4.88
C ALA A 37 -15.34 -0.70 -5.86
N THR A 38 -16.23 -1.64 -6.20
CA THR A 38 -17.42 -1.39 -7.02
C THR A 38 -18.67 -1.09 -6.18
N LEU A 39 -18.62 -1.37 -4.87
CA LEU A 39 -19.72 -1.16 -3.93
C LEU A 39 -19.23 -0.43 -2.69
N CYS A 40 -19.92 0.64 -2.29
CA CYS A 40 -19.54 1.40 -1.11
C CYS A 40 -19.95 0.65 0.16
N VAL A 41 -18.98 0.26 0.99
CA VAL A 41 -19.25 -0.43 2.27
C VAL A 41 -20.01 0.42 3.29
N ALA A 42 -19.97 1.75 3.15
CA ALA A 42 -20.63 2.67 4.08
C ALA A 42 -22.12 2.90 3.75
N CYS A 43 -22.48 3.04 2.48
CA CYS A 43 -23.87 3.39 2.08
C CYS A 43 -24.48 2.46 1.01
N ARG A 44 -23.74 1.46 0.53
CA ARG A 44 -24.15 0.48 -0.49
C ARG A 44 -24.47 1.05 -1.88
N ALA A 45 -24.10 2.31 -2.14
CA ALA A 45 -24.15 2.84 -3.50
C ALA A 45 -23.05 2.21 -4.37
N GLU A 46 -23.37 1.95 -5.64
CA GLU A 46 -22.43 1.47 -6.67
C GLU A 46 -21.78 2.61 -7.46
N ALA A 47 -22.22 3.85 -7.22
CA ALA A 47 -21.62 5.06 -7.80
C ALA A 47 -20.33 5.44 -7.07
N LEU A 48 -19.22 4.79 -7.43
CA LEU A 48 -17.87 5.15 -6.99
C LEU A 48 -17.02 5.61 -8.17
N LYS A 49 -16.18 6.62 -7.95
CA LYS A 49 -15.16 7.04 -8.92
C LYS A 49 -13.76 6.66 -8.47
N PRO A 50 -12.85 6.32 -9.41
CA PRO A 50 -11.45 6.14 -9.09
C PRO A 50 -10.84 7.46 -8.60
N ILE A 51 -9.95 7.36 -7.62
CA ILE A 51 -9.12 8.46 -7.12
C ILE A 51 -7.70 7.97 -6.87
N ASP A 52 -6.76 8.90 -6.96
CA ASP A 52 -5.37 8.68 -6.58
C ASP A 52 -5.19 9.08 -5.11
N LEU A 53 -4.58 8.21 -4.30
CA LEU A 53 -4.22 8.53 -2.91
C LEU A 53 -2.82 9.16 -2.79
N GLY A 54 -2.01 9.06 -3.85
CA GLY A 54 -0.62 9.52 -3.87
C GLY A 54 0.37 8.45 -3.42
N GLY A 55 1.65 8.82 -3.43
CA GLY A 55 2.79 7.97 -3.05
C GLY A 55 3.48 8.39 -1.75
N ARG A 56 2.89 9.29 -0.96
CA ARG A 56 3.43 9.74 0.34
C ARG A 56 2.44 9.37 1.43
N ALA A 57 2.94 9.02 2.60
CA ALA A 57 2.11 8.73 3.77
C ALA A 57 2.86 9.03 5.07
N GLU A 58 2.15 9.01 6.19
CA GLU A 58 2.73 9.08 7.53
C GLU A 58 2.54 7.74 8.24
N LEU A 59 3.56 7.22 8.92
CA LEU A 59 3.43 5.98 9.69
C LEU A 59 2.48 6.19 10.87
N LEU A 60 1.41 5.40 10.96
CA LEU A 60 0.52 5.40 12.12
C LEU A 60 1.04 4.45 13.21
N CYS A 61 1.31 3.20 12.84
CA CYS A 61 1.85 2.18 13.73
C CYS A 61 2.47 1.04 12.92
N SER A 62 3.41 0.31 13.53
CA SER A 62 4.07 -0.85 12.92
C SER A 62 4.24 -1.98 13.92
N THR A 63 4.40 -3.19 13.40
CA THR A 63 4.74 -4.38 14.18
C THR A 63 5.57 -5.35 13.34
N THR A 64 6.39 -6.16 14.00
CA THR A 64 7.16 -7.22 13.36
C THR A 64 6.43 -8.54 13.54
N VAL A 65 6.19 -9.24 12.44
CA VAL A 65 5.58 -10.56 12.45
C VAL A 65 6.68 -11.60 12.65
N HIS A 66 6.69 -12.25 13.81
CA HIS A 66 7.72 -13.21 14.20
C HIS A 66 7.45 -14.65 13.73
N MET A 67 6.31 -14.91 13.10
CA MET A 67 5.97 -16.19 12.49
C MET A 67 6.05 -16.10 10.97
N PRO A 68 6.48 -17.16 10.27
CA PRO A 68 6.42 -17.16 8.81
C PRO A 68 4.96 -17.15 8.33
N SER A 69 4.75 -16.61 7.13
CA SER A 69 3.53 -16.73 6.33
C SER A 69 3.91 -17.34 4.98
N GLU A 70 2.93 -17.83 4.22
CA GLU A 70 3.12 -18.62 2.98
C GLU A 70 4.32 -18.20 2.12
N HIS A 71 4.38 -16.92 1.75
CA HIS A 71 5.47 -16.36 0.94
C HIS A 71 6.47 -15.48 1.70
N PHE A 72 6.30 -15.33 3.03
CA PHE A 72 7.09 -14.40 3.84
C PHE A 72 7.81 -15.13 4.98
N ALA A 73 9.15 -15.04 5.00
CA ALA A 73 9.95 -15.52 6.13
C ALA A 73 9.63 -14.72 7.39
N ALA A 74 9.78 -15.35 8.57
CA ALA A 74 9.61 -14.69 9.85
C ALA A 74 10.51 -13.44 9.97
N GLY A 75 10.01 -12.39 10.63
CA GLY A 75 10.73 -11.14 10.87
C GLY A 75 10.35 -9.98 9.94
N TYR A 76 9.34 -10.14 9.09
CA TYR A 76 8.85 -9.05 8.24
C TYR A 76 8.03 -8.02 9.03
N THR A 77 8.05 -6.77 8.58
CA THR A 77 7.32 -5.67 9.24
C THR A 77 6.07 -5.29 8.46
N VAL A 78 4.98 -5.06 9.18
CA VAL A 78 3.72 -4.55 8.64
C VAL A 78 3.24 -3.39 9.50
N GLY A 79 2.31 -2.60 8.98
CA GLY A 79 1.71 -1.53 9.76
C GLY A 79 0.59 -0.81 9.04
N TYR A 80 0.13 0.25 9.69
CA TYR A 80 -0.81 1.19 9.10
C TYR A 80 -0.10 2.49 8.76
N VAL A 81 -0.42 3.04 7.59
CA VAL A 81 0.00 4.38 7.18
C VAL A 81 -1.22 5.26 6.98
N THR A 82 -1.08 6.56 7.25
CA THR A 82 -2.10 7.57 6.99
C THR A 82 -1.74 8.31 5.72
N MET A 83 -2.59 8.19 4.70
CA MET A 83 -2.46 8.93 3.44
C MET A 83 -2.83 10.42 3.64
N PRO A 84 -2.44 11.34 2.73
CA PRO A 84 -2.73 12.78 2.88
C PRO A 84 -4.23 13.10 3.02
N GLY A 85 -5.10 12.27 2.42
CA GLY A 85 -6.56 12.39 2.55
C GLY A 85 -7.14 11.85 3.87
N GLY A 86 -6.30 11.36 4.79
CA GLY A 86 -6.69 10.78 6.09
C GLY A 86 -7.03 9.28 6.04
N GLN A 87 -6.91 8.62 4.89
CA GLN A 87 -7.18 7.18 4.75
C GLN A 87 -6.08 6.38 5.45
N ARG A 88 -6.46 5.32 6.16
CA ARG A 88 -5.51 4.40 6.80
C ARG A 88 -5.36 3.13 5.97
N ILE A 89 -4.15 2.82 5.57
CA ILE A 89 -3.82 1.69 4.70
C ILE A 89 -2.96 0.70 5.46
N PHE A 90 -3.40 -0.56 5.53
CA PHE A 90 -2.56 -1.65 6.01
C PHE A 90 -1.59 -2.04 4.90
N THR A 91 -0.29 -2.13 5.22
CA THR A 91 0.76 -2.34 4.22
C THR A 91 1.96 -3.08 4.82
N PRO A 92 2.71 -3.85 4.01
CA PRO A 92 4.09 -4.18 4.32
C PRO A 92 4.92 -2.90 4.49
N LEU A 93 5.90 -2.97 5.38
CA LEU A 93 6.88 -1.92 5.64
C LEU A 93 8.28 -2.48 5.46
N ALA A 94 9.16 -1.72 4.83
CA ALA A 94 10.58 -2.06 4.74
C ALA A 94 11.38 -1.02 5.54
N PRO A 95 11.76 -1.32 6.80
CA PRO A 95 12.63 -0.45 7.57
C PRO A 95 13.99 -0.33 6.86
N ALA A 96 14.64 0.83 6.96
CA ALA A 96 16.06 0.92 6.63
C ALA A 96 16.86 0.35 7.81
N ASP A 97 17.98 -0.32 7.55
CA ASP A 97 18.73 -1.13 8.54
C ASP A 97 19.01 -0.39 9.87
N ASP A 98 19.25 0.93 9.81
CA ASP A 98 19.56 1.78 10.98
C ASP A 98 18.43 2.74 11.39
N THR A 99 17.27 2.69 10.73
CA THR A 99 16.16 3.63 11.00
C THR A 99 14.97 2.91 11.61
N PRO A 100 14.76 3.00 12.94
CA PRO A 100 13.60 2.42 13.56
C PRO A 100 12.34 3.13 13.06
N LEU A 101 11.32 2.36 12.71
CA LEU A 101 10.02 2.89 12.33
C LEU A 101 9.31 3.47 13.55
N THR A 102 9.03 4.79 13.51
CA THR A 102 8.34 5.50 14.58
C THR A 102 7.04 6.13 14.08
N PRO A 103 5.95 6.10 14.87
CA PRO A 103 4.72 6.82 14.53
C PRO A 103 5.00 8.29 14.21
N GLY A 104 4.35 8.82 13.17
CA GLY A 104 4.58 10.17 12.66
C GLY A 104 5.69 10.28 11.61
N MET A 105 6.45 9.21 11.35
CA MET A 105 7.52 9.22 10.35
C MET A 105 6.95 9.35 8.93
N PRO A 106 7.53 10.22 8.06
CA PRO A 106 7.17 10.28 6.66
C PRO A 106 7.65 9.03 5.93
N LEU A 107 6.77 8.45 5.11
CA LEU A 107 7.03 7.28 4.30
C LEU A 107 6.69 7.57 2.84
N LYS A 108 7.36 6.86 1.93
CA LYS A 108 7.06 6.87 0.50
C LYS A 108 6.66 5.48 0.01
N LEU A 109 5.79 5.47 -0.99
CA LEU A 109 5.33 4.28 -1.69
C LEU A 109 6.46 3.70 -2.52
N GLU A 110 6.58 2.38 -2.48
CA GLU A 110 7.45 1.61 -3.35
C GLU A 110 6.67 0.41 -3.90
N ILE A 111 6.83 0.14 -5.19
CA ILE A 111 6.37 -1.10 -5.81
C ILE A 111 7.55 -2.05 -5.83
N ALA A 112 7.45 -3.15 -5.10
CA ALA A 112 8.54 -4.10 -4.92
C ALA A 112 8.08 -5.53 -5.18
N ALA A 113 9.02 -6.37 -5.60
CA ALA A 113 8.82 -7.82 -5.64
C ALA A 113 8.65 -8.33 -4.20
N MET A 114 7.49 -8.92 -3.93
CA MET A 114 7.16 -9.48 -2.62
C MET A 114 7.64 -10.92 -2.51
N TRP A 115 7.46 -11.69 -3.59
CA TRP A 115 8.00 -13.04 -3.76
C TRP A 115 8.14 -13.36 -5.26
N GLN A 116 8.67 -14.54 -5.56
CA GLN A 116 8.73 -15.08 -6.91
C GLN A 116 7.83 -16.30 -7.04
N ASP A 117 7.14 -16.40 -8.17
CA ASP A 117 6.33 -17.55 -8.57
C ASP A 117 6.72 -17.96 -10.00
N ASP A 118 7.26 -19.17 -10.15
CA ASP A 118 7.77 -19.72 -11.42
C ASP A 118 8.61 -18.74 -12.28
N GLY A 119 9.55 -18.04 -11.64
CA GLY A 119 10.42 -17.05 -12.30
C GLY A 119 9.76 -15.70 -12.63
N THR A 120 8.51 -15.49 -12.20
CA THR A 120 7.79 -14.23 -12.27
C THR A 120 7.84 -13.53 -10.91
N ASP A 121 8.22 -12.25 -10.87
CA ASP A 121 8.12 -11.45 -9.65
C ASP A 121 6.65 -11.09 -9.41
N ILE A 122 6.13 -11.45 -8.24
CA ILE A 122 4.84 -10.96 -7.79
C ILE A 122 5.05 -9.65 -7.04
N VAL A 123 4.60 -8.54 -7.64
CA VAL A 123 4.85 -7.20 -7.12
C VAL A 123 3.63 -6.62 -6.38
N ALA A 124 3.88 -5.89 -5.31
CA ALA A 124 2.83 -5.17 -4.58
C ALA A 124 3.36 -3.85 -4.03
N HIS A 125 2.45 -3.06 -3.43
CA HIS A 125 2.84 -1.87 -2.70
C HIS A 125 3.48 -2.24 -1.36
N ARG A 126 4.50 -1.48 -0.99
CA ARG A 126 4.98 -1.33 0.38
C ARG A 126 5.33 0.13 0.66
N PHE A 127 5.57 0.46 1.92
CA PHE A 127 6.10 1.77 2.29
C PHE A 127 7.47 1.65 2.95
N VAL A 128 8.33 2.63 2.65
CA VAL A 128 9.68 2.76 3.18
C VAL A 128 9.88 4.14 3.79
N PRO A 129 10.80 4.31 4.76
CA PRO A 129 11.21 5.63 5.24
C PRO A 129 11.49 6.59 4.08
N ASP A 130 10.91 7.78 4.16
CA ASP A 130 11.15 8.84 3.21
C ASP A 130 12.35 9.66 3.67
N PRO A 131 13.49 9.62 2.95
CA PRO A 131 14.73 10.22 3.45
C PRO A 131 14.71 11.76 3.52
N ALA A 132 13.70 12.43 2.93
CA ALA A 132 13.57 13.88 2.79
C ALA A 132 14.79 14.58 2.16
#